data_AF-A0A352HNM3-F1
#
_entry.id   AF-A0A352HNM3-F1
#
_cell.length_a   1.000
_cell.length_b   1.000
_cell.length_c   1.000
_cell.angle_alpha   90.00
_cell.angle_beta   90.00
_cell.angle_gamma   90.00
#
_symmetry.space_group_name_H-M   'P 1'
#
loop_
_entity.id
_entity.type
_entity.pdbx_description
1 polymer ?
#
loop_
_entity_poly.entity_id
_entity_poly.type
_entity_poly.pdbx_seq_one_letter_code
_entity_poly.pdbx_strand_id
1 'polypeptide(L)'
;AAKENDTQDDFNTLKSANLIIGVYENDFPAELANIGNENGVEVVNVFDTKSDLYQTNPSMVQLLQPIEYFNDLSASYIYDLDNNAQLILLGDDDKGDKFAEALTQKYSPDVTSRLSVEEFAAYPFSPYEKYVVYCFQLKKDDIEAALDAIIGAQNNGIDILPVGRAQWVAFAPGLSEKFGQAQVIVPSRFYANHFLSEQKQFNENFHAHYNRNPYNSFPQYAMLGYDVARYFISTTADNHGDYNREIKYRSGIQNDIEIRRLNNWSGFINVNGYILKYLPADAVSKIEIQ
;
A
#
# COMPACT_ATOMS: atom_id res chain seq x y z
N ALA A 1 -32.78 -0.07 27.48
CA ALA A 1 -33.36 1.28 27.61
C ALA A 1 -32.39 2.40 27.19
N ALA A 2 -31.47 2.89 28.04
CA ALA A 2 -30.58 4.00 27.65
C ALA A 2 -29.57 3.65 26.54
N LYS A 3 -28.94 2.46 26.61
CA LYS A 3 -28.02 1.97 25.56
C LYS A 3 -28.72 1.58 24.25
N GLU A 4 -29.97 1.11 24.30
CA GLU A 4 -30.75 0.72 23.11
C GLU A 4 -31.29 1.93 22.35
N ASN A 5 -31.63 3.02 23.06
CA ASN A 5 -32.03 4.27 22.42
C ASN A 5 -30.84 4.94 21.70
N ASP A 6 -29.64 4.87 22.29
CA ASP A 6 -28.39 5.37 21.69
C ASP A 6 -28.10 4.66 20.35
N THR A 7 -28.21 3.32 20.33
CA THR A 7 -27.97 2.55 19.10
C THR A 7 -29.00 2.85 18.01
N GLN A 8 -30.27 3.07 18.37
CA GLN A 8 -31.32 3.37 17.38
C GLN A 8 -31.15 4.75 16.75
N ASP A 9 -30.74 5.76 17.54
CA ASP A 9 -30.45 7.11 17.06
C ASP A 9 -29.17 7.14 16.20
N ASP A 10 -28.16 6.35 16.55
CA ASP A 10 -26.96 6.14 15.72
C ASP A 10 -27.32 5.53 14.36
N PHE A 11 -28.17 4.48 14.33
CA PHE A 11 -28.64 3.89 13.07
C PHE A 11 -29.45 4.87 12.22
N ASN A 12 -30.32 5.68 12.84
CA ASN A 12 -31.08 6.70 12.11
C ASN A 12 -30.15 7.80 11.54
N THR A 13 -29.11 8.16 12.28
CA THR A 13 -28.08 9.10 11.81
C THR A 13 -27.35 8.54 10.59
N LEU A 14 -26.91 7.28 10.64
CA LEU A 14 -26.24 6.64 9.50
C LEU A 14 -27.13 6.56 8.25
N LYS A 15 -28.42 6.24 8.40
CA LYS A 15 -29.38 6.18 7.29
C LYS A 15 -29.63 7.53 6.61
N SER A 16 -29.42 8.63 7.31
CA SER A 16 -29.62 10.00 6.79
C SER A 16 -28.33 10.66 6.30
N ALA A 17 -27.18 9.98 6.43
CA ALA A 17 -25.90 10.51 5.98
C ALA A 17 -25.82 10.55 4.44
N ASN A 18 -24.99 11.47 3.91
CA ASN A 18 -24.66 11.50 2.47
C ASN A 18 -23.42 10.67 2.11
N LEU A 19 -22.69 10.22 3.12
CA LEU A 19 -21.44 9.46 3.02
C LEU A 19 -21.15 8.83 4.38
N ILE A 20 -20.72 7.58 4.39
CA ILE A 20 -20.24 6.89 5.60
C ILE A 20 -18.75 6.56 5.40
N ILE A 21 -17.90 6.91 6.36
CA ILE A 21 -16.47 6.58 6.34
C ILE A 21 -16.17 5.68 7.53
N GLY A 22 -15.84 4.42 7.26
CA GLY A 22 -15.43 3.45 8.28
C GLY A 22 -13.91 3.26 8.30
N VAL A 23 -13.35 3.33 9.50
CA VAL A 23 -11.89 3.26 9.75
C VAL A 23 -11.49 1.97 10.48
N TYR A 24 -12.18 0.87 10.20
CA TYR A 24 -11.89 -0.44 10.77
C TYR A 24 -10.64 -1.04 10.14
N GLU A 25 -9.66 -1.44 10.96
CA GLU A 25 -8.44 -2.09 10.47
C GLU A 25 -8.64 -3.55 10.06
N ASN A 26 -9.64 -4.21 10.64
CA ASN A 26 -10.04 -5.59 10.35
C ASN A 26 -11.55 -5.74 10.60
N ASP A 27 -12.14 -6.77 10.01
CA ASP A 27 -13.54 -7.17 10.22
C ASP A 27 -14.52 -6.01 9.99
N PHE A 28 -14.40 -5.34 8.83
CA PHE A 28 -15.31 -4.25 8.48
C PHE A 28 -16.77 -4.70 8.59
N PRO A 29 -17.65 -3.98 9.34
CA PRO A 29 -19.00 -4.46 9.62
C PRO A 29 -19.88 -4.56 8.37
N ALA A 30 -20.42 -5.76 8.11
CA ALA A 30 -21.35 -5.99 7.01
C ALA A 30 -22.65 -5.18 7.18
N GLU A 31 -23.05 -4.89 8.42
CA GLU A 31 -24.22 -4.07 8.73
C GLU A 31 -24.07 -2.64 8.20
N LEU A 32 -22.88 -2.05 8.28
CA LEU A 32 -22.62 -0.72 7.72
C LEU A 32 -22.74 -0.73 6.20
N ALA A 33 -22.18 -1.77 5.56
CA ALA A 33 -22.31 -1.97 4.12
C ALA A 33 -23.78 -2.12 3.70
N ASN A 34 -24.58 -2.89 4.46
CA ASN A 34 -26.01 -3.08 4.20
C ASN A 34 -26.79 -1.77 4.35
N ILE A 35 -26.50 -0.97 5.38
CA ILE A 35 -27.11 0.37 5.55
C ILE A 35 -26.83 1.25 4.33
N GLY A 36 -25.59 1.27 3.84
CA GLY A 36 -25.24 2.01 2.63
C GLY A 36 -26.09 1.60 1.44
N ASN A 37 -26.10 0.29 1.15
CA ASN A 37 -26.82 -0.26 0.01
C ASN A 37 -28.35 -0.05 0.08
N GLU A 38 -28.95 -0.22 1.27
CA GLU A 38 -30.39 -0.04 1.48
C GLU A 38 -30.84 1.42 1.36
N ASN A 39 -29.94 2.38 1.64
CA ASN A 39 -30.28 3.81 1.70
C ASN A 39 -29.64 4.62 0.55
N GLY A 40 -28.89 3.98 -0.35
CA GLY A 40 -28.20 4.64 -1.46
C GLY A 40 -27.09 5.58 -0.99
N VAL A 41 -26.35 5.17 0.03
CA VAL A 41 -25.26 5.95 0.65
C VAL A 41 -23.96 5.19 0.49
N GLU A 42 -22.92 5.86 -0.03
CA GLU A 42 -21.64 5.20 -0.20
C GLU A 42 -20.90 5.04 1.12
N VAL A 43 -20.31 3.86 1.30
CA VAL A 43 -19.65 3.42 2.53
C VAL A 43 -18.19 3.15 2.20
N VAL A 44 -17.30 4.00 2.71
CA VAL A 44 -15.87 3.89 2.49
C VAL A 44 -15.26 2.98 3.56
N ASN A 45 -14.70 1.86 3.12
CA ASN A 45 -13.76 1.08 3.92
C ASN A 45 -12.34 1.64 3.71
N VAL A 46 -11.81 2.27 4.76
CA VAL A 46 -10.48 2.91 4.69
C VAL A 46 -9.35 1.89 4.82
N PHE A 47 -9.37 0.99 5.81
CA PHE A 47 -8.18 0.23 6.21
C PHE A 47 -8.24 -1.27 5.99
N ASP A 48 -9.41 -1.90 6.13
CA ASP A 48 -9.51 -3.36 6.08
C ASP A 48 -9.31 -3.86 4.65
N THR A 49 -8.07 -4.20 4.32
CA THR A 49 -7.69 -4.71 2.98
C THR A 49 -8.14 -6.15 2.73
N LYS A 50 -8.67 -6.84 3.75
CA LYS A 50 -9.16 -8.23 3.64
C LYS A 50 -10.66 -8.30 3.37
N SER A 51 -11.38 -7.21 3.60
CA SER A 51 -12.81 -7.14 3.31
C SER A 51 -13.09 -7.42 1.84
N ASP A 52 -14.02 -8.33 1.58
CA ASP A 52 -14.55 -8.67 0.26
C ASP A 52 -15.94 -8.07 0.01
N LEU A 53 -16.47 -7.29 0.96
CA LEU A 53 -17.81 -6.71 0.89
C LEU A 53 -18.02 -5.86 -0.39
N TYR A 54 -16.97 -5.21 -0.87
CA TYR A 54 -17.01 -4.46 -2.13
C TYR A 54 -17.29 -5.33 -3.35
N GLN A 55 -17.08 -6.65 -3.29
CA GLN A 55 -17.34 -7.52 -4.45
C GLN A 55 -18.82 -7.72 -4.71
N THR A 56 -19.65 -7.62 -3.67
CA THR A 56 -21.10 -7.93 -3.74
C THR A 56 -22.00 -6.78 -3.32
N ASN A 57 -21.43 -5.67 -2.81
CA ASN A 57 -22.17 -4.50 -2.39
C ASN A 57 -21.77 -3.26 -3.22
N PRO A 58 -22.66 -2.72 -4.08
CA PRO A 58 -22.35 -1.62 -4.97
C PRO A 58 -22.14 -0.27 -4.27
N SER A 59 -22.54 -0.11 -3.01
CA SER A 59 -22.32 1.11 -2.22
C SER A 59 -20.97 1.15 -1.52
N MET A 60 -20.24 0.05 -1.51
CA MET A 60 -18.91 0.01 -0.88
C MET A 60 -17.87 0.74 -1.73
N VAL A 61 -16.95 1.41 -1.06
CA VAL A 61 -15.70 1.92 -1.63
C VAL A 61 -14.54 1.35 -0.82
N GLN A 62 -13.72 0.51 -1.44
CA GLN A 62 -12.50 -0.03 -0.84
C GLN A 62 -11.33 0.91 -1.14
N LEU A 63 -10.84 1.64 -0.12
CA LEU A 63 -9.81 2.66 -0.31
C LEU A 63 -8.39 2.09 -0.32
N LEU A 64 -7.94 1.43 0.75
CA LEU A 64 -6.69 0.68 0.66
C LEU A 64 -6.95 -0.55 -0.19
N GLN A 65 -6.11 -0.76 -1.20
CA GLN A 65 -6.29 -1.82 -2.19
C GLN A 65 -6.47 -3.19 -1.51
N PRO A 66 -7.41 -4.02 -1.99
CA PRO A 66 -7.50 -5.42 -1.58
C PRO A 66 -6.13 -6.11 -1.63
N ILE A 67 -5.89 -7.07 -0.73
CA ILE A 67 -4.58 -7.75 -0.63
C ILE A 67 -4.17 -8.37 -1.96
N GLU A 68 -5.07 -9.15 -2.56
CA GLU A 68 -4.84 -9.89 -3.80
C GLU A 68 -4.57 -8.92 -4.96
N TYR A 69 -5.45 -7.92 -5.13
CA TYR A 69 -5.31 -6.91 -6.18
C TYR A 69 -3.96 -6.20 -6.12
N PHE A 70 -3.57 -5.70 -4.94
CA PHE A 70 -2.32 -4.97 -4.77
C PHE A 70 -1.09 -5.85 -5.00
N ASN A 71 -1.12 -7.09 -4.50
CA ASN A 71 0.00 -8.01 -4.63
C ASN A 71 0.20 -8.42 -6.09
N ASP A 72 -0.88 -8.74 -6.80
CA ASP A 72 -0.83 -9.09 -8.23
C ASP A 72 -0.36 -7.92 -9.08
N LEU A 73 -0.85 -6.72 -8.80
CA LEU A 73 -0.44 -5.49 -9.48
C LEU A 73 1.06 -5.21 -9.27
N SER A 74 1.52 -5.28 -8.01
CA SER A 74 2.93 -5.06 -7.65
C SER A 74 3.85 -6.12 -8.25
N ALA A 75 3.45 -7.39 -8.18
CA ALA A 75 4.22 -8.52 -8.73
C ALA A 75 4.32 -8.43 -10.25
N SER A 76 3.23 -8.05 -10.94
CA SER A 76 3.23 -7.86 -12.39
C SER A 76 4.17 -6.73 -12.79
N TYR A 77 4.10 -5.58 -12.12
CA TYR A 77 5.02 -4.47 -12.40
C TYR A 77 6.50 -4.87 -12.22
N ILE A 78 6.82 -5.58 -11.14
CA ILE A 78 8.19 -6.02 -10.86
C ILE A 78 8.68 -7.05 -11.88
N TYR A 79 7.82 -7.96 -12.30
CA TYR A 79 8.12 -8.90 -13.38
C TYR A 79 8.35 -8.16 -14.70
N ASP A 80 7.56 -7.14 -15.02
CA ASP A 80 7.70 -6.37 -16.25
C ASP A 80 8.98 -5.51 -16.30
N LEU A 81 9.55 -5.15 -15.13
CA LEU A 81 10.88 -4.51 -15.07
C LEU A 81 11.99 -5.43 -15.58
N ASP A 82 11.90 -6.74 -15.29
CA ASP A 82 12.95 -7.69 -15.66
C ASP A 82 12.49 -9.15 -15.77
N ASN A 83 11.64 -9.43 -16.76
CA ASN A 83 11.03 -10.75 -16.95
C ASN A 83 12.01 -11.86 -17.37
N ASN A 84 13.28 -11.52 -17.63
CA ASN A 84 14.36 -12.47 -17.94
C ASN A 84 15.30 -12.69 -16.75
N ALA A 85 15.05 -12.05 -15.61
CA ALA A 85 15.88 -12.21 -14.42
C ALA A 85 15.66 -13.56 -13.74
N GLN A 86 16.71 -14.02 -13.07
CA GLN A 86 16.65 -15.09 -12.08
C GLN A 86 15.99 -14.54 -10.80
N LEU A 87 14.98 -15.23 -10.27
CA LEU A 87 14.36 -14.87 -8.99
C LEU A 87 15.10 -15.54 -7.84
N ILE A 88 15.57 -14.75 -6.88
CA ILE A 88 16.13 -15.24 -5.62
C ILE A 88 15.21 -14.85 -4.47
N LEU A 89 14.75 -15.86 -3.75
CA LEU A 89 14.01 -15.76 -2.50
C LEU A 89 15.02 -15.77 -1.34
N LEU A 90 15.31 -14.59 -0.78
CA LEU A 90 16.36 -14.38 0.21
C LEU A 90 15.82 -14.45 1.64
N GLY A 91 16.28 -15.44 2.39
CA GLY A 91 15.93 -15.66 3.80
C GLY A 91 14.85 -16.72 4.02
N ASP A 92 14.42 -16.82 5.28
CA ASP A 92 13.45 -17.82 5.71
C ASP A 92 12.05 -17.54 5.15
N ASP A 93 11.37 -18.62 4.76
CA ASP A 93 10.03 -18.56 4.21
C ASP A 93 9.01 -18.00 5.20
N ASP A 94 8.17 -17.10 4.71
CA ASP A 94 6.94 -16.69 5.38
C ASP A 94 5.76 -17.20 4.56
N LYS A 95 5.19 -18.36 4.94
CA LYS A 95 4.04 -18.97 4.25
C LYS A 95 2.78 -18.08 4.24
N GLY A 96 2.74 -17.02 5.02
CA GLY A 96 1.67 -16.03 5.00
C GLY A 96 1.89 -14.90 3.99
N ASP A 97 3.04 -14.85 3.33
CA ASP A 97 3.42 -13.77 2.44
C ASP A 97 2.79 -13.91 1.05
N LYS A 98 1.57 -13.38 0.92
CA LYS A 98 0.82 -13.36 -0.33
C LYS A 98 1.50 -12.59 -1.46
N PHE A 99 2.37 -11.64 -1.15
CA PHE A 99 3.12 -10.93 -2.18
C PHE A 99 4.26 -11.81 -2.72
N ALA A 100 4.99 -12.50 -1.85
CA ALA A 100 6.00 -13.47 -2.25
C ALA A 100 5.41 -14.59 -3.13
N GLU A 101 4.23 -15.10 -2.74
CA GLU A 101 3.47 -16.08 -3.54
C GLU A 101 3.15 -15.52 -4.95
N ALA A 102 2.56 -14.33 -5.03
CA ALA A 102 2.17 -13.69 -6.29
C ALA A 102 3.40 -13.42 -7.18
N LEU A 103 4.50 -12.94 -6.61
CA LEU A 103 5.75 -12.70 -7.34
C LEU A 103 6.37 -14.01 -7.84
N THR A 104 6.46 -15.03 -7.00
CA THR A 104 7.04 -16.33 -7.37
C THR A 104 6.26 -16.99 -8.51
N GLN A 105 4.93 -16.85 -8.54
CA GLN A 105 4.09 -17.39 -9.62
C GLN A 105 4.35 -16.73 -10.99
N LYS A 106 5.01 -15.57 -11.04
CA LYS A 106 5.40 -14.92 -12.31
C LYS A 106 6.66 -15.52 -12.93
N TYR A 107 7.50 -16.20 -12.14
CA TYR A 107 8.77 -16.77 -12.59
C TYR A 107 8.66 -18.30 -12.73
N SER A 108 9.44 -18.87 -13.66
CA SER A 108 9.53 -20.33 -13.78
C SER A 108 10.28 -20.91 -12.56
N PRO A 109 9.90 -22.12 -12.08
CA PRO A 109 10.70 -22.83 -11.07
C PRO A 109 12.16 -23.02 -11.46
N ASP A 110 12.47 -23.13 -12.76
CA ASP A 110 13.84 -23.33 -13.27
C ASP A 110 14.74 -22.09 -13.08
N VAL A 111 14.14 -20.91 -12.92
CA VAL A 111 14.85 -19.63 -12.71
C VAL A 111 14.63 -19.08 -11.30
N THR A 112 14.10 -19.90 -10.39
CA THR A 112 13.79 -19.50 -9.02
C THR A 112 14.66 -20.28 -8.03
N SER A 113 15.39 -19.57 -7.19
CA SER A 113 16.22 -20.15 -6.13
C SER A 113 15.83 -19.56 -4.77
N ARG A 114 16.03 -20.31 -3.69
CA ARG A 114 15.94 -19.83 -2.31
C ARG A 114 17.30 -19.95 -1.64
N LEU A 115 17.74 -18.88 -0.99
CA LEU A 115 19.05 -18.80 -0.36
C LEU A 115 18.93 -18.16 1.02
N SER A 116 19.72 -18.62 1.99
CA SER A 116 20.04 -17.83 3.19
C SER A 116 20.90 -16.61 2.82
N VAL A 117 21.09 -15.69 3.77
CA VAL A 117 21.99 -14.52 3.54
C VAL A 117 23.44 -14.98 3.35
N GLU A 118 23.87 -16.01 4.08
CA GLU A 118 25.19 -16.60 3.95
C GLU A 118 25.38 -17.29 2.59
N GLU A 119 24.38 -18.03 2.13
CA GLU A 119 24.40 -18.69 0.82
C GLU A 119 24.39 -17.67 -0.31
N PHE A 120 23.63 -16.59 -0.18
CA PHE A 120 23.60 -15.48 -1.13
C PHE A 120 24.97 -14.81 -1.25
N ALA A 121 25.63 -14.52 -0.13
CA ALA A 121 26.94 -13.88 -0.12
C ALA A 121 28.03 -14.73 -0.80
N ALA A 122 27.88 -16.05 -0.80
CA ALA A 122 28.77 -17.00 -1.47
C ALA A 122 28.27 -17.45 -2.86
N TYR A 123 27.14 -16.92 -3.32
CA TYR A 123 26.49 -17.41 -4.53
C TYR A 123 27.33 -17.09 -5.78
N PRO A 124 27.53 -18.05 -6.70
CA PRO A 124 28.35 -17.86 -7.89
C PRO A 124 27.57 -17.12 -8.99
N PHE A 125 27.31 -15.83 -8.78
CA PHE A 125 26.58 -14.99 -9.73
C PHE A 125 27.25 -14.96 -11.12
N SER A 126 26.41 -15.01 -12.16
CA SER A 126 26.82 -14.74 -13.52
C SER A 126 26.76 -13.24 -13.80
N PRO A 127 27.83 -12.61 -14.32
CA PRO A 127 27.81 -11.20 -14.70
C PRO A 127 26.97 -10.92 -15.97
N TYR A 128 26.46 -11.97 -16.62
CA TYR A 128 25.64 -11.87 -17.83
C TYR A 128 24.14 -12.07 -17.55
N GLU A 129 23.79 -12.46 -16.33
CA GLU A 129 22.42 -12.62 -15.88
C GLU A 129 22.01 -11.43 -15.01
N LYS A 130 20.71 -11.29 -14.85
CA LYS A 130 20.12 -10.32 -13.96
C LYS A 130 19.34 -11.05 -12.88
N TYR A 131 19.22 -10.41 -11.72
CA TYR A 131 18.64 -11.03 -10.54
C TYR A 131 17.59 -10.13 -9.92
N VAL A 132 16.39 -10.66 -9.71
CA VAL A 132 15.40 -10.06 -8.81
C VAL A 132 15.52 -10.76 -7.48
N VAL A 133 15.80 -10.01 -6.41
CA VAL A 133 16.05 -10.58 -5.07
C VAL A 133 14.94 -10.15 -4.13
N TYR A 134 13.98 -11.04 -3.88
CA TYR A 134 12.92 -10.81 -2.91
C TYR A 134 13.37 -11.15 -1.49
N CYS A 135 13.29 -10.18 -0.59
CA CYS A 135 13.82 -10.26 0.76
C CYS A 135 12.71 -10.51 1.80
N PHE A 136 12.78 -11.63 2.54
CA PHE A 136 11.77 -12.01 3.53
C PHE A 136 11.92 -11.31 4.90
N GLN A 137 13.03 -10.63 5.13
CA GLN A 137 13.41 -10.09 6.44
C GLN A 137 12.41 -9.05 6.96
N LEU A 138 12.12 -9.08 8.26
CA LEU A 138 11.19 -8.15 8.93
C LEU A 138 11.79 -7.43 10.15
N LYS A 139 12.99 -7.81 10.59
CA LYS A 139 13.71 -7.12 11.66
C LYS A 139 14.78 -6.23 11.05
N LYS A 140 15.02 -5.07 11.66
CA LYS A 140 15.97 -4.09 11.15
C LYS A 140 17.34 -4.69 10.87
N ASP A 141 17.92 -5.41 11.84
CA ASP A 141 19.26 -5.98 11.72
C ASP A 141 19.34 -7.06 10.61
N ASP A 142 18.28 -7.85 10.45
CA ASP A 142 18.20 -8.87 9.39
C ASP A 142 18.08 -8.22 8.01
N ILE A 143 17.28 -7.14 7.89
CA ILE A 143 17.17 -6.33 6.67
C ILE A 143 18.53 -5.73 6.31
N GLU A 144 19.22 -5.17 7.30
CA GLU A 144 20.56 -4.59 7.12
C GLU A 144 21.57 -5.63 6.62
N ALA A 145 21.59 -6.83 7.20
CA ALA A 145 22.46 -7.92 6.77
C ALA A 145 22.17 -8.38 5.33
N ALA A 146 20.89 -8.49 4.95
CA ALA A 146 20.50 -8.82 3.58
C ALA A 146 20.96 -7.73 2.58
N LEU A 147 20.79 -6.46 2.94
CA LEU A 147 21.24 -5.34 2.10
C LEU A 147 22.76 -5.31 1.95
N ASP A 148 23.53 -5.61 3.01
CA ASP A 148 24.99 -5.68 2.92
C ASP A 148 25.47 -6.76 1.95
N ALA A 149 24.84 -7.93 1.96
CA ALA A 149 25.14 -9.00 1.02
C ALA A 149 24.83 -8.60 -0.43
N ILE A 150 23.67 -7.97 -0.65
CA ILE A 150 23.24 -7.45 -1.96
C ILE A 150 24.17 -6.38 -2.48
N ILE A 151 24.51 -5.39 -1.65
CA ILE A 151 25.45 -4.31 -2.00
C ILE A 151 26.83 -4.89 -2.34
N GLY A 152 27.29 -5.90 -1.59
CA GLY A 152 28.52 -6.62 -1.89
C GLY A 152 28.53 -7.22 -3.30
N ALA A 153 27.44 -7.89 -3.69
CA ALA A 153 27.29 -8.45 -5.04
C ALA A 153 27.21 -7.34 -6.12
N GLN A 154 26.42 -6.28 -5.89
CA GLN A 154 26.30 -5.16 -6.83
C GLN A 154 27.65 -4.44 -7.03
N ASN A 155 28.46 -4.27 -5.98
CA ASN A 155 29.81 -3.70 -6.08
C ASN A 155 30.78 -4.55 -6.92
N ASN A 156 30.50 -5.85 -7.07
CA ASN A 156 31.23 -6.75 -7.98
C ASN A 156 30.65 -6.74 -9.41
N GLY A 157 29.73 -5.83 -9.72
CA GLY A 157 29.16 -5.65 -11.07
C GLY A 157 27.98 -6.56 -11.38
N ILE A 158 27.37 -7.19 -10.37
CA ILE A 158 26.18 -8.02 -10.56
C ILE A 158 24.92 -7.15 -10.63
N ASP A 159 24.10 -7.36 -11.66
CA ASP A 159 22.83 -6.65 -11.86
C ASP A 159 21.73 -7.26 -10.98
N ILE A 160 21.43 -6.60 -9.86
CA ILE A 160 20.44 -7.03 -8.88
C ILE A 160 19.40 -5.92 -8.68
N LEU A 161 18.12 -6.30 -8.76
CA LEU A 161 16.97 -5.53 -8.30
C LEU A 161 16.48 -6.07 -6.95
N PRO A 162 16.78 -5.40 -5.81
CA PRO A 162 16.30 -5.82 -4.51
C PRO A 162 14.84 -5.44 -4.31
N VAL A 163 14.02 -6.40 -3.90
CA VAL A 163 12.60 -6.22 -3.61
C VAL A 163 12.35 -6.44 -2.12
N GLY A 164 12.03 -5.36 -1.41
CA GLY A 164 11.65 -5.41 0.00
C GLY A 164 10.16 -5.67 0.19
N ARG A 165 9.78 -6.14 1.39
CA ARG A 165 8.36 -6.27 1.77
C ARG A 165 7.74 -4.89 1.99
N ALA A 166 6.42 -4.75 1.85
CA ALA A 166 5.74 -3.46 2.09
C ALA A 166 6.04 -2.84 3.47
N GLN A 167 6.28 -3.68 4.49
CA GLN A 167 6.66 -3.26 5.83
C GLN A 167 8.02 -2.54 5.88
N TRP A 168 8.88 -2.69 4.86
CA TRP A 168 10.19 -2.04 4.78
C TRP A 168 10.12 -0.52 4.73
N VAL A 169 8.97 0.04 4.30
CA VAL A 169 8.73 1.49 4.33
C VAL A 169 8.95 2.07 5.73
N ALA A 170 8.60 1.34 6.79
CA ALA A 170 8.79 1.80 8.17
C ALA A 170 10.27 1.83 8.62
N PHE A 171 11.14 1.04 7.96
CA PHE A 171 12.57 0.97 8.27
C PHE A 171 13.42 1.92 7.42
N ALA A 172 12.88 2.40 6.29
CA ALA A 172 13.60 3.25 5.35
C ALA A 172 14.26 4.49 6.00
N PRO A 173 13.64 5.23 6.95
CA PRO A 173 14.33 6.35 7.60
C PRO A 173 15.57 5.95 8.39
N GLY A 174 15.60 4.72 8.94
CA GLY A 174 16.71 4.21 9.73
C GLY A 174 17.76 3.44 8.94
N LEU A 175 17.52 3.21 7.64
CA LEU A 175 18.36 2.44 6.71
C LEU A 175 18.51 3.16 5.36
N SER A 176 18.30 4.49 5.30
CA SER A 176 18.14 5.23 4.04
C SER A 176 19.36 5.14 3.14
N GLU A 177 20.57 5.19 3.72
CA GLU A 177 21.83 5.02 2.99
C GLU A 177 21.90 3.67 2.28
N LYS A 178 21.61 2.57 3.00
CA LYS A 178 21.65 1.21 2.43
C LYS A 178 20.52 0.98 1.43
N PHE A 179 19.32 1.48 1.71
CA PHE A 179 18.19 1.43 0.77
C PHE A 179 18.54 2.13 -0.54
N GLY A 180 19.15 3.32 -0.45
CA GLY A 180 19.58 4.10 -1.60
C GLY A 180 20.77 3.48 -2.35
N GLN A 181 21.76 2.95 -1.63
CA GLN A 181 22.93 2.29 -2.23
C GLN A 181 22.52 1.02 -2.99
N ALA A 182 21.67 0.17 -2.37
CA ALA A 182 21.16 -1.04 -3.01
C ALA A 182 20.10 -0.75 -4.09
N GLN A 183 19.55 0.47 -4.10
CA GLN A 183 18.43 0.89 -4.93
C GLN A 183 17.19 -0.01 -4.77
N VAL A 184 16.85 -0.32 -3.51
CA VAL A 184 15.72 -1.20 -3.17
C VAL A 184 14.42 -0.66 -3.75
N ILE A 185 13.58 -1.56 -4.24
CA ILE A 185 12.17 -1.25 -4.51
C ILE A 185 11.27 -1.88 -3.45
N VAL A 186 10.25 -1.14 -3.02
CA VAL A 186 9.27 -1.59 -2.03
C VAL A 186 7.86 -1.28 -2.54
N PRO A 187 6.97 -2.29 -2.65
CA PRO A 187 5.57 -2.03 -2.94
C PRO A 187 4.91 -1.34 -1.75
N SER A 188 4.16 -0.27 -1.99
CA SER A 188 3.39 0.41 -0.94
C SER A 188 2.02 0.85 -1.43
N ARG A 189 1.03 0.84 -0.55
CA ARG A 189 -0.30 1.44 -0.80
C ARG A 189 -0.35 2.94 -0.50
N PHE A 190 0.66 3.45 0.17
CA PHE A 190 0.71 4.81 0.67
C PHE A 190 2.16 5.31 0.69
N TYR A 191 2.36 6.59 0.42
CA TYR A 191 3.69 7.18 0.58
C TYR A 191 3.59 8.69 0.75
N ALA A 192 4.16 9.18 1.85
CA ALA A 192 4.29 10.61 2.11
C ALA A 192 5.77 10.99 2.00
N ASN A 193 6.12 11.78 0.99
CA ASN A 193 7.48 12.27 0.80
C ASN A 193 7.74 13.48 1.71
N HIS A 194 8.55 13.28 2.75
CA HIS A 194 8.83 14.29 3.78
C HIS A 194 9.59 15.52 3.26
N PHE A 195 10.09 15.48 2.04
CA PHE A 195 10.72 16.63 1.39
C PHE A 195 9.71 17.54 0.68
N LEU A 196 8.50 17.06 0.36
CA LEU A 196 7.48 17.85 -0.32
C LEU A 196 6.92 18.95 0.59
N SER A 197 6.66 20.11 -0.01
CA SER A 197 6.09 21.26 0.69
C SER A 197 4.71 20.97 1.28
N GLU A 198 3.93 20.12 0.63
CA GLU A 198 2.58 19.74 1.07
C GLU A 198 2.60 18.99 2.40
N GLN A 199 3.57 18.08 2.59
CA GLN A 199 3.73 17.37 3.86
C GLN A 199 4.21 18.32 4.98
N LYS A 200 5.12 19.25 4.67
CA LYS A 200 5.57 20.26 5.64
C LYS A 200 4.40 21.16 6.05
N GLN A 201 3.62 21.65 5.09
CA GLN A 201 2.46 22.48 5.32
C GLN A 201 1.38 21.73 6.12
N PHE A 202 1.15 20.45 5.83
CA PHE A 202 0.24 19.62 6.63
C PHE A 202 0.69 19.54 8.09
N ASN A 203 1.97 19.25 8.34
CA ASN A 203 2.50 19.14 9.71
C ASN A 203 2.41 20.48 10.46
N GLU A 204 2.75 21.59 9.82
CA GLU A 204 2.63 22.95 10.38
C GLU A 204 1.18 23.28 10.73
N ASN A 205 0.25 23.04 9.81
CA ASN A 205 -1.18 23.27 10.04
C ASN A 205 -1.72 22.37 11.14
N PHE A 206 -1.35 21.09 11.15
CA PHE A 206 -1.78 20.15 12.18
C PHE A 206 -1.28 20.59 13.57
N HIS A 207 -0.01 21.00 13.66
CA HIS A 207 0.55 21.52 14.91
C HIS A 207 -0.14 22.80 15.36
N ALA A 208 -0.42 23.74 14.45
CA ALA A 208 -1.10 24.98 14.77
C ALA A 208 -2.53 24.76 15.32
N HIS A 209 -3.25 23.74 14.83
CA HIS A 209 -4.63 23.46 15.25
C HIS A 209 -4.72 22.59 16.50
N TYR A 210 -3.82 21.61 16.66
CA TYR A 210 -3.90 20.60 17.72
C TYR A 210 -2.80 20.72 18.78
N ASN A 211 -1.87 21.65 18.63
CA ASN A 211 -0.73 21.88 19.52
C ASN A 211 0.10 20.60 19.77
N ARG A 212 0.23 19.76 18.74
CA ARG A 212 1.02 18.52 18.73
C ARG A 212 1.36 18.11 17.31
N ASN A 213 2.40 17.30 17.14
CA ASN A 213 2.71 16.70 15.85
C ASN A 213 1.76 15.51 15.57
N PRO A 214 1.52 15.16 14.30
CA PRO A 214 0.89 13.89 13.95
C PRO A 214 1.64 12.72 14.60
N TYR A 215 0.91 11.70 15.01
CA TYR A 215 1.53 10.49 15.53
C TYR A 215 2.30 9.78 14.42
N ASN A 216 3.52 9.32 14.73
CA ASN A 216 4.34 8.64 13.74
C ASN A 216 3.89 7.19 13.55
N SER A 217 3.06 6.94 12.53
CA SER A 217 2.55 5.61 12.14
C SER A 217 2.74 5.35 10.64
N PHE A 218 2.60 4.09 10.23
CA PHE A 218 2.63 3.69 8.83
C PHE A 218 1.38 2.88 8.52
N PRO A 219 0.40 3.42 7.77
CA PRO A 219 0.34 4.79 7.23
C PRO A 219 0.23 5.87 8.32
N GLN A 220 0.52 7.14 7.99
CA GLN A 220 0.24 8.28 8.87
C GLN A 220 -1.27 8.53 8.92
N TYR A 221 -1.92 8.15 10.02
CA TYR A 221 -3.40 8.17 10.10
C TYR A 221 -3.99 9.58 9.99
N ALA A 222 -3.34 10.60 10.55
CA ALA A 222 -3.81 11.97 10.42
C ALA A 222 -3.81 12.46 8.97
N MET A 223 -2.77 12.10 8.22
CA MET A 223 -2.60 12.49 6.83
C MET A 223 -3.54 11.71 5.91
N LEU A 224 -3.69 10.40 6.14
CA LEU A 224 -4.67 9.60 5.42
C LEU A 224 -6.10 10.11 5.66
N GLY A 225 -6.46 10.41 6.90
CA GLY A 225 -7.77 10.99 7.23
C GLY A 225 -8.00 12.33 6.50
N TYR A 226 -6.96 13.14 6.35
CA TYR A 226 -7.01 14.37 5.57
C TYR A 226 -7.22 14.12 4.08
N ASP A 227 -6.49 13.18 3.47
CA ASP A 227 -6.65 12.80 2.05
C ASP A 227 -8.06 12.25 1.79
N VAL A 228 -8.55 11.37 2.67
CA VAL A 228 -9.91 10.80 2.62
C VAL A 228 -10.97 11.90 2.71
N ALA A 229 -10.88 12.78 3.70
CA ALA A 229 -11.84 13.86 3.86
C ALA A 229 -11.82 14.82 2.65
N ARG A 230 -10.62 15.22 2.20
CA ARG A 230 -10.45 16.11 1.03
C ARG A 230 -11.01 15.49 -0.24
N TYR A 231 -10.90 14.18 -0.42
CA TYR A 231 -11.49 13.49 -1.55
C TYR A 231 -13.01 13.37 -1.41
N PHE A 232 -13.48 12.55 -0.48
CA PHE A 232 -14.86 12.09 -0.47
C PHE A 232 -15.85 13.20 -0.10
N ILE A 233 -15.51 14.16 0.77
CA ILE A 233 -16.42 15.27 1.07
C ILE A 233 -16.62 16.13 -0.18
N SER A 234 -15.54 16.45 -0.90
CA SER A 234 -15.63 17.24 -2.13
C SER A 234 -16.39 16.49 -3.22
N THR A 235 -16.09 15.20 -3.41
CA THR A 235 -16.73 14.36 -4.42
C THR A 235 -18.22 14.24 -4.14
N THR A 236 -18.61 13.88 -2.90
CA THR A 236 -20.03 13.79 -2.48
C THR A 236 -20.76 15.11 -2.67
N ALA A 237 -20.13 16.25 -2.40
CA ALA A 237 -20.73 17.56 -2.63
C ALA A 237 -20.95 17.85 -4.11
N ASP A 238 -19.95 17.56 -4.95
CA ASP A 238 -19.97 17.82 -6.39
C ASP A 238 -20.97 16.92 -7.14
N ASN A 239 -21.07 15.64 -6.74
CA ASN A 239 -21.93 14.65 -7.39
C ASN A 239 -23.28 14.45 -6.69
N HIS A 240 -23.53 15.18 -5.58
CA HIS A 240 -24.72 15.05 -4.73
C HIS A 240 -24.91 13.63 -4.16
N GLY A 241 -23.82 12.93 -3.87
CA GLY A 241 -23.80 11.57 -3.33
C GLY A 241 -23.95 10.46 -4.36
N ASP A 242 -24.10 10.78 -5.65
CA ASP A 242 -24.21 9.79 -6.72
C ASP A 242 -22.84 9.54 -7.37
N TYR A 243 -22.15 8.50 -6.88
CA TYR A 243 -20.83 8.10 -7.34
C TYR A 243 -20.86 7.39 -8.72
N ASN A 244 -22.02 7.20 -9.35
CA ASN A 244 -22.08 6.75 -10.74
C ASN A 244 -21.95 7.91 -11.74
N ARG A 245 -21.87 9.15 -11.25
CA ARG A 245 -21.53 10.35 -12.03
C ARG A 245 -20.02 10.47 -12.21
N GLU A 246 -19.58 11.59 -12.80
CA GLU A 246 -18.16 11.88 -12.96
C GLU A 246 -17.44 11.86 -11.60
N ILE A 247 -16.50 10.91 -11.46
CA ILE A 247 -15.55 10.84 -10.36
C ILE A 247 -14.18 11.23 -10.91
N LYS A 248 -13.43 12.04 -10.15
CA LYS A 248 -12.11 12.53 -10.55
C LYS A 248 -11.00 11.84 -9.78
N TYR A 249 -9.86 11.66 -10.44
CA TYR A 249 -8.59 11.44 -9.76
C TYR A 249 -8.28 12.65 -8.87
N ARG A 250 -7.73 12.39 -7.68
CA ARG A 250 -7.16 13.45 -6.83
C ARG A 250 -5.87 12.95 -6.21
N SER A 251 -4.80 13.71 -6.41
CA SER A 251 -3.56 13.46 -5.69
C SER A 251 -3.71 13.86 -4.21
N GLY A 252 -3.24 12.99 -3.32
CA GLY A 252 -3.19 13.22 -1.88
C GLY A 252 -1.76 13.42 -1.39
N ILE A 253 -1.62 13.83 -0.14
CA ILE A 253 -0.30 14.01 0.48
C ILE A 253 0.37 12.64 0.69
N GLN A 254 -0.42 11.63 1.04
CA GLN A 254 0.01 10.25 1.25
C GLN A 254 -0.64 9.26 0.27
N ASN A 255 -1.90 9.49 -0.11
CA ASN A 255 -2.66 8.59 -0.98
C ASN A 255 -3.35 9.36 -2.10
N ASP A 256 -2.93 9.09 -3.32
CA ASP A 256 -3.67 9.44 -4.53
C ASP A 256 -4.90 8.53 -4.63
N ILE A 257 -6.05 9.13 -4.93
CA ILE A 257 -7.34 8.43 -4.94
C ILE A 257 -7.92 8.49 -6.35
N GLU A 258 -8.03 7.31 -6.94
CA GLU A 258 -8.76 7.05 -8.18
C GLU A 258 -9.62 5.81 -7.98
N ILE A 259 -10.91 6.01 -7.74
CA ILE A 259 -11.83 4.91 -7.53
C ILE A 259 -12.45 4.47 -8.85
N ARG A 260 -12.47 3.16 -9.09
CA ARG A 260 -13.09 2.54 -10.26
C ARG A 260 -13.99 1.39 -9.84
N ARG A 261 -15.08 1.19 -10.58
CA ARG A 261 -15.99 0.06 -10.38
C ARG A 261 -15.54 -1.11 -11.23
N LEU A 262 -15.40 -2.30 -10.64
CA LEU A 262 -14.95 -3.50 -11.38
C LEU A 262 -16.07 -4.06 -12.26
N ASN A 263 -17.31 -4.06 -11.77
CA ASN A 263 -18.50 -4.44 -12.52
C ASN A 263 -19.77 -3.80 -11.88
N ASN A 264 -20.92 -3.93 -12.54
CA ASN A 264 -22.17 -3.27 -12.08
C ASN A 264 -22.70 -3.72 -10.71
N TRP A 265 -22.21 -4.85 -10.17
CA TRP A 265 -22.65 -5.42 -8.90
C TRP A 265 -21.63 -5.25 -7.77
N SER A 266 -20.38 -4.91 -8.11
CA SER A 266 -19.34 -4.59 -7.14
C SER A 266 -19.39 -3.11 -6.78
N GLY A 267 -18.95 -2.75 -5.59
CA GLY A 267 -18.52 -1.42 -5.21
C GLY A 267 -17.31 -0.93 -5.98
N PHE A 268 -16.77 0.21 -5.53
CA PHE A 268 -15.57 0.80 -6.08
C PHE A 268 -14.32 0.31 -5.34
N ILE A 269 -13.19 0.28 -6.04
CA ILE A 269 -11.86 0.13 -5.44
C ILE A 269 -11.00 1.31 -5.85
N ASN A 270 -10.12 1.78 -4.95
CA ASN A 270 -9.03 2.68 -5.35
C ASN A 270 -7.99 1.87 -6.11
N VAL A 271 -7.71 2.21 -7.36
CA VAL A 271 -6.78 1.43 -8.20
C VAL A 271 -5.30 1.78 -7.99
N ASN A 272 -5.00 2.87 -7.28
CA ASN A 272 -3.64 3.43 -7.15
C ASN A 272 -2.75 2.71 -6.13
N GLY A 273 -1.81 1.89 -6.59
CA GLY A 273 -0.66 1.43 -5.79
C GLY A 273 0.61 2.23 -6.09
N TYR A 274 1.66 1.98 -5.31
CA TYR A 274 3.00 2.54 -5.59
C TYR A 274 4.09 1.47 -5.56
N ILE A 275 5.09 1.65 -6.40
CA ILE A 275 6.43 1.11 -6.22
C ILE A 275 7.36 2.24 -5.79
N LEU A 276 7.94 2.11 -4.61
CA LEU A 276 8.90 3.06 -4.08
C LEU A 276 10.30 2.58 -4.40
N LYS A 277 10.98 3.29 -5.31
CA LYS A 277 12.40 3.04 -5.59
C LYS A 277 13.24 4.01 -4.78
N TYR A 278 13.99 3.47 -3.82
CA TYR A 278 14.96 4.24 -3.04
C TYR A 278 16.21 4.46 -3.87
N LEU A 279 16.76 5.66 -3.83
CA LEU A 279 17.90 6.09 -4.61
C LEU A 279 18.96 6.70 -3.67
N PRO A 280 20.23 6.80 -4.10
CA PRO A 280 21.25 7.49 -3.32
C PRO A 280 20.85 8.93 -2.96
N ALA A 281 21.46 9.46 -1.90
CA ALA A 281 21.19 10.80 -1.35
C ALA A 281 19.73 11.00 -0.88
N ASP A 282 19.16 9.96 -0.26
CA ASP A 282 17.81 9.94 0.32
C ASP A 282 16.68 10.27 -0.66
N ALA A 283 16.93 10.17 -1.97
CA ALA A 283 15.91 10.36 -2.98
C ALA A 283 15.01 9.12 -3.06
N VAL A 284 13.71 9.33 -3.29
CA VAL A 284 12.74 8.26 -3.50
C VAL A 284 11.91 8.58 -4.72
N SER A 285 11.92 7.68 -5.69
CA SER A 285 11.02 7.72 -6.84
C SER A 285 9.74 6.99 -6.48
N LYS A 286 8.62 7.73 -6.40
CA LYS A 286 7.27 7.18 -6.26
C LYS A 286 6.73 6.87 -7.65
N ILE A 287 6.55 5.59 -7.97
CA ILE A 287 5.98 5.15 -9.26
C ILE A 287 4.56 4.66 -8.99
N GLU A 288 3.58 5.31 -9.62
CA GLU A 288 2.18 4.87 -9.56
C GLU A 288 1.97 3.62 -10.41
N ILE A 289 1.25 2.64 -9.86
CA ILE A 289 0.82 1.41 -10.54
C ILE A 289 -0.70 1.32 -10.44
N GLN A 290 -1.37 0.90 -11.51
CA GLN A 290 -2.83 0.75 -11.59
C GLN A 290 -3.23 -0.47 -12.40
#